data_AF-A0A498MQE0-F1
#
_entry.id   AF-A0A498MQE0-F1
#
_cell.length_a   1.000
_cell.length_b   1.000
_cell.length_c   1.000
_cell.angle_alpha   90.00
_cell.angle_beta   90.00
_cell.angle_gamma   90.00
#
_symmetry.space_group_name_H-M   'P 1'
#
loop_
_entity.id
_entity.type
_entity.pdbx_description
1 polymer ?
#
loop_
_entity_poly.entity_id
_entity_poly.type
_entity_poly.pdbx_seq_one_letter_code
_entity_poly.pdbx_strand_id
1 'polypeptide(L)'
;MAFYLSFLCVVCVVNVSWAQIYSALYDEKTSRLFLKEGFQPDSVAVANFTSDINNTGWAYLEVSTSGGYNDTLQAYAAGVVEAVVTSEVSLQTESEQYAPH
;
A
#
# COMPACT_ATOMS: atom_id res chain seq x y z
N MET A 1 -11.42 -3.63 -45.08
CA MET A 1 -10.82 -4.40 -43.97
C MET A 1 -9.40 -3.88 -43.67
N ALA A 2 -9.28 -2.62 -43.22
CA ALA A 2 -7.97 -2.04 -42.84
C ALA A 2 -8.08 -0.98 -41.72
N PHE A 3 -9.30 -0.57 -41.34
CA PHE A 3 -9.53 0.44 -40.30
C PHE A 3 -9.75 -0.15 -38.89
N TYR A 4 -9.93 -1.46 -38.76
CA TYR A 4 -10.05 -2.12 -37.45
C TYR A 4 -8.70 -2.52 -36.83
N LEU A 5 -7.64 -2.58 -37.63
CA LEU A 5 -6.29 -2.94 -37.18
C LEU A 5 -5.55 -1.78 -36.48
N SER A 6 -6.02 -0.53 -36.67
CA SER A 6 -5.43 0.65 -36.02
C SER A 6 -6.03 0.95 -34.64
N PHE A 7 -7.20 0.40 -34.30
CA PHE A 7 -7.86 0.68 -33.02
C PHE A 7 -7.33 -0.21 -31.87
N LEU A 8 -6.78 -1.38 -32.18
CA LEU A 8 -6.20 -2.32 -31.21
C LEU A 8 -4.81 -1.88 -30.69
N CYS A 9 -4.12 -0.96 -31.39
CA CYS A 9 -2.78 -0.51 -31.00
C CYS A 9 -2.80 0.69 -30.03
N VAL A 10 -3.98 1.29 -29.80
CA VAL A 10 -4.20 2.42 -28.87
C VAL A 10 -4.91 1.95 -27.60
N VAL A 11 -4.92 0.65 -27.30
CA VAL A 11 -5.00 0.20 -25.91
C VAL A 11 -3.61 0.40 -25.35
N CYS A 12 -3.34 1.65 -25.01
CA CYS A 12 -2.09 2.09 -24.43
C CYS A 12 -1.66 1.11 -23.34
N VAL A 13 -0.43 0.65 -23.47
CA VAL A 13 0.33 -0.15 -22.52
C VAL A 13 0.67 0.71 -21.29
N VAL A 14 -0.34 1.35 -20.69
CA VAL A 14 -0.22 1.96 -19.37
C VAL A 14 -0.31 0.81 -18.38
N ASN A 15 0.86 0.24 -18.07
CA ASN A 15 1.01 -0.59 -16.89
C ASN A 15 0.65 0.29 -15.68
N VAL A 16 -0.57 0.13 -15.17
CA VAL A 16 -1.06 0.86 -14.00
C VAL A 16 -0.32 0.32 -12.79
N SER A 17 0.70 1.04 -12.32
CA SER A 17 1.26 0.85 -10.99
C SER A 17 0.19 1.21 -9.98
N TRP A 18 -0.15 0.29 -9.08
CA TRP A 18 -1.14 0.55 -8.05
C TRP A 18 -0.47 0.97 -6.74
N ALA A 19 -1.06 1.97 -6.09
CA ALA A 19 -0.61 2.48 -4.81
C ALA A 19 -1.71 2.29 -3.76
N GLN A 20 -1.35 1.74 -2.61
CA GLN A 20 -2.19 1.66 -1.41
C GLN A 20 -1.68 2.65 -0.38
N ILE A 21 -2.58 3.46 0.18
CA ILE A 21 -2.24 4.38 1.27
C ILE A 21 -3.17 4.08 2.44
N TYR A 22 -2.61 3.86 3.62
CA TYR A 22 -3.37 3.71 4.86
C TYR A 22 -2.74 4.54 5.97
N SER A 23 -3.59 5.16 6.77
CA SER A 23 -3.20 5.94 7.93
C SER A 23 -3.78 5.34 9.20
N ALA A 24 -2.98 5.35 10.27
CA ALA A 24 -3.36 4.97 11.62
C ALA A 24 -3.65 6.22 12.46
N LEU A 25 -4.91 6.40 12.87
CA LEU A 25 -5.32 7.45 13.79
C LEU A 25 -5.39 6.91 15.20
N TYR A 26 -5.10 7.75 16.20
CA TYR A 26 -5.24 7.39 17.60
C TYR A 26 -6.31 8.24 18.27
N ASP A 27 -7.28 7.57 18.89
CA ASP A 27 -8.28 8.23 19.74
C ASP A 27 -7.84 8.14 21.19
N GLU A 28 -7.46 9.28 21.74
CA GLU A 28 -7.03 9.39 23.14
C GLU A 28 -8.14 9.01 24.13
N LYS A 29 -9.42 9.25 23.79
CA LYS A 29 -10.55 8.99 24.71
C LYS A 29 -10.77 7.49 24.90
N THR A 30 -10.61 6.72 23.83
CA THR A 30 -10.80 5.27 23.86
C THR A 30 -9.49 4.50 23.98
N SER A 31 -8.34 5.18 23.84
CA SER A 31 -6.99 4.60 23.77
C SER A 31 -6.90 3.51 22.70
N ARG A 32 -7.49 3.79 21.52
CA ARG A 32 -7.55 2.85 20.40
C ARG A 32 -6.94 3.46 19.14
N LEU A 33 -6.35 2.58 18.34
CA LEU A 33 -5.85 2.87 17.01
C LEU A 33 -6.93 2.50 15.99
N PHE A 34 -7.14 3.36 15.00
CA PHE A 34 -8.08 3.15 13.90
C PHE A 34 -7.35 3.28 12.56
N LEU A 35 -7.67 2.38 11.64
CA LEU A 35 -7.16 2.43 10.28
C LEU A 35 -8.14 3.17 9.38
N LYS A 36 -7.60 4.01 8.51
CA LYS A 36 -8.36 4.70 7.48
C LYS A 36 -7.58 4.70 6.19
N GLU A 37 -8.26 4.34 5.11
CA GLU A 37 -7.70 4.40 3.77
C GLU A 37 -7.41 5.87 3.38
N GLY A 38 -6.33 6.07 2.64
CA GLY A 38 -5.83 7.36 2.22
C GLY A 38 -4.99 8.08 3.28
N PHE A 39 -4.43 9.20 2.87
CA PHE A 39 -3.61 10.06 3.73
C PHE A 39 -4.47 10.82 4.74
N GLN A 40 -4.10 10.76 6.02
CA GLN A 40 -4.74 11.51 7.11
C GLN A 40 -3.68 12.38 7.81
N PRO A 41 -3.78 13.72 7.75
CA PRO A 41 -2.76 14.62 8.31
C PRO A 41 -2.58 14.51 9.83
N ASP A 42 -3.61 14.05 10.53
CA ASP A 42 -3.70 13.87 11.99
C ASP A 42 -3.40 12.43 12.43
N SER A 43 -2.82 11.61 11.54
CA SER A 43 -2.45 10.24 11.86
C SER A 43 -1.18 10.15 12.71
N VAL A 44 -1.08 9.08 13.50
CA VAL A 44 0.15 8.67 14.19
C VAL A 44 1.18 8.16 13.18
N ALA A 45 0.71 7.36 12.22
CA ALA A 45 1.53 6.80 11.17
C ALA A 45 0.74 6.70 9.86
N VAL A 46 1.43 6.80 8.74
CA VAL A 46 0.90 6.55 7.40
C VAL A 46 1.86 5.67 6.62
N ALA A 47 1.31 4.71 5.88
CA ALA A 47 2.05 3.91 4.93
C ALA A 47 1.58 4.21 3.51
N ASN A 48 2.52 4.29 2.57
CA ASN A 48 2.29 4.34 1.15
C ASN A 48 3.03 3.16 0.51
N PHE A 49 2.28 2.23 -0.06
CA PHE A 49 2.81 1.06 -0.74
C PHE A 49 2.55 1.18 -2.23
N THR A 50 3.61 1.22 -3.02
CA THR A 50 3.53 1.24 -4.48
C THR A 50 4.11 -0.05 -5.04
N SER A 51 3.26 -0.87 -5.66
CA SER A 51 3.71 -2.08 -6.34
C SER A 51 4.12 -1.75 -7.76
N ASP A 52 5.41 -1.87 -8.03
CA ASP A 52 5.98 -1.70 -9.38
C ASP A 52 6.83 -2.91 -9.80
N ILE A 53 6.45 -4.09 -9.28
CA ILE A 53 7.17 -5.36 -9.44
C ILE A 53 7.27 -5.73 -10.92
N ASN A 54 6.19 -5.51 -11.69
CA ASN A 54 6.14 -5.87 -13.10
C ASN A 54 7.08 -5.03 -13.98
N ASN A 55 7.43 -3.81 -13.58
CA ASN A 55 8.30 -2.93 -14.37
C ASN A 55 9.74 -2.89 -13.84
N THR A 56 9.92 -2.93 -12.51
CA THR A 56 11.23 -2.73 -11.86
C THR A 56 11.75 -3.95 -11.12
N GLY A 57 10.88 -4.93 -10.84
CA GLY A 57 11.17 -6.04 -9.94
C GLY A 57 11.06 -5.70 -8.45
N TRP A 58 10.65 -4.47 -8.11
CA TRP A 58 10.56 -3.99 -6.72
C TRP A 58 9.17 -3.45 -6.39
N ALA A 59 8.80 -3.57 -5.11
CA ALA A 59 7.76 -2.77 -4.51
C ALA A 59 8.40 -1.76 -3.54
N TYR A 60 7.78 -0.59 -3.43
CA TYR A 60 8.25 0.49 -2.56
C TYR A 60 7.26 0.64 -1.40
N LEU A 61 7.78 0.60 -0.18
CA LEU A 61 7.03 0.88 1.04
C LEU A 61 7.65 2.11 1.71
N GLU A 62 6.85 3.14 1.88
CA GLU A 62 7.18 4.31 2.68
C GLU A 62 6.29 4.33 3.92
N VAL A 63 6.88 4.43 5.10
CA VAL A 63 6.17 4.60 6.37
C VAL A 63 6.67 5.87 7.03
N SER A 64 5.75 6.74 7.43
CA SER A 64 6.05 7.99 8.14
C SER A 64 5.26 8.05 9.44
N THR A 65 5.90 8.52 10.50
CA THR A 65 5.26 8.74 11.81
C THR A 65 5.21 10.22 12.17
N SER A 66 4.21 10.60 12.97
CA SER A 66 4.02 11.97 13.44
C SER A 66 4.70 12.16 14.80
N GLY A 67 5.66 13.08 14.87
CA GLY A 67 6.43 13.38 16.09
C GLY A 67 5.62 13.98 17.25
N GLY A 68 4.33 14.25 17.05
CA GLY A 68 3.42 14.69 18.11
C GLY A 68 2.99 13.57 19.08
N TYR A 69 3.31 12.31 18.76
CA TYR A 69 2.97 11.13 19.57
C TYR A 69 4.20 10.54 20.24
N ASN A 70 4.02 9.75 21.31
CA ASN A 70 5.15 9.06 21.94
C ASN A 70 5.73 7.95 21.04
N ASP A 71 7.03 7.69 21.19
CA ASP A 71 7.78 6.78 20.31
C ASP A 71 7.23 5.34 20.32
N THR A 72 6.71 4.87 21.46
CA THR A 72 6.09 3.53 21.56
C THR A 72 4.85 3.43 20.67
N LEU A 73 3.99 4.46 20.70
CA LEU A 73 2.79 4.52 19.88
C LEU A 73 3.14 4.70 18.41
N GLN A 74 4.17 5.50 18.10
CA GLN A 74 4.69 5.65 16.74
C GLN A 74 5.18 4.31 16.17
N ALA A 75 6.03 3.59 16.91
CA ALA A 75 6.57 2.30 16.48
C ALA A 75 5.47 1.25 16.31
N TYR A 76 4.49 1.21 17.22
CA TYR A 76 3.34 0.33 17.11
C TYR A 76 2.48 0.67 15.89
N ALA A 77 2.13 1.94 15.70
CA ALA A 77 1.32 2.40 14.58
C ALA A 77 2.01 2.15 13.23
N ALA A 78 3.33 2.37 13.15
CA ALA A 78 4.14 2.10 11.97
C ALA A 78 4.03 0.63 11.54
N GLY A 79 4.22 -0.32 12.47
CA GLY A 79 4.08 -1.73 12.17
C GLY A 79 2.66 -2.12 11.74
N VAL A 80 1.63 -1.48 12.32
CA VAL A 80 0.23 -1.72 11.94
C VAL A 80 -0.05 -1.24 10.51
N VAL A 81 0.38 -0.03 10.13
CA VAL A 81 0.13 0.47 8.77
C VAL A 81 0.94 -0.28 7.72
N GLU A 82 2.17 -0.69 8.03
CA GLU A 82 2.99 -1.56 7.17
C GLU A 82 2.30 -2.90 6.91
N ALA A 83 1.83 -3.58 7.96
CA ALA A 83 1.16 -4.88 7.82
C ALA A 83 -0.10 -4.78 6.94
N VAL A 84 -0.86 -3.68 7.05
CA VAL A 84 -2.10 -3.49 6.29
C VAL A 84 -1.84 -3.28 4.80
N VAL A 85 -0.84 -2.47 4.44
CA VAL A 85 -0.57 -2.20 3.02
C VAL A 85 0.20 -3.33 2.32
N THR A 86 0.85 -4.20 3.09
CA THR A 86 1.60 -5.36 2.58
C THR A 86 0.83 -6.67 2.67
N SER A 87 -0.32 -6.73 3.37
CA SER A 87 -1.08 -7.97 3.52
C SER A 87 -1.59 -8.51 2.18
N GLU A 88 -2.03 -7.63 1.27
CA GLU A 88 -2.46 -8.04 -0.07
C GLU A 88 -1.32 -8.67 -0.86
N VAL A 89 -0.10 -8.13 -0.76
CA VAL A 89 1.09 -8.69 -1.43
C VAL A 89 1.56 -9.98 -0.78
N SER A 90 1.47 -10.08 0.55
CA SER A 90 1.81 -11.30 1.29
C SER A 90 0.90 -12.45 0.88
N LEU A 91 -0.40 -12.22 0.75
CA LEU A 91 -1.37 -13.22 0.29
C LEU A 91 -1.10 -13.65 -1.17
N GLN A 92 -0.72 -12.72 -2.04
CA GLN A 92 -0.35 -13.03 -3.43
C GLN A 92 0.91 -13.91 -3.49
N THR A 93 1.94 -13.55 -2.71
CA THR A 93 3.23 -14.24 -2.67
C THR A 93 3.12 -15.66 -2.10
N GLU A 94 2.29 -15.87 -1.08
CA GLU A 94 2.05 -17.19 -0.48
C GLU A 94 1.37 -18.15 -1.47
N SER A 95 0.50 -17.64 -2.34
CA SER A 95 -0.16 -18.43 -3.38
C SER A 95 0.77 -18.89 -4.50
N GLU A 96 1.79 -18.09 -4.84
CA GLU A 96 2.80 -18.43 -5.86
C GLU A 96 3.88 -19.38 -5.31
N GLN A 97 4.30 -19.21 -4.05
CA GLN A 97 5.31 -20.07 -3.43
C GLN A 97 4.81 -21.51 -3.21
N TYR A 98 3.50 -21.72 -3.13
CA TYR A 98 2.87 -23.05 -2.94
C TYR A 98 2.21 -23.60 -4.21
N ALA A 99 2.43 -22.96 -5.37
CA ALA A 99 1.91 -23.47 -6.64
C ALA A 99 2.62 -24.80 -7.00
N PRO A 100 1.87 -25.88 -7.31
CA PRO A 100 2.48 -27.15 -7.68
C PRO A 100 3.26 -26.98 -9.00
N HIS A 101 4.54 -27.33 -8.98
CA HIS A 101 5.41 -27.40 -10.16
C HIS A 101 5.04 -28.56 -11.10
#